data_AF-A0A1G0LHA8-F1
#
_entry.id   AF-A0A1G0LHA8-F1
#
_cell.length_a   1.000
_cell.length_b   1.000
_cell.length_c   1.000
_cell.angle_alpha   90.00
_cell.angle_beta   90.00
_cell.angle_gamma   90.00
#
_symmetry.space_group_name_H-M   'P 1'
#
loop_
_entity.id
_entity.type
_entity.pdbx_description
1 polymer ?
#
loop_
_entity_poly.entity_id
_entity_poly.type
_entity_poly.pdbx_seq_one_letter_code
_entity_poly.pdbx_strand_id
1 'polypeptide(L)' 'MSDEVTKKHPCPDCVCCQWCSDDRCRLCLKQNCRRRKLSIEEQIALYDSLNPVKPDVTKP' A
#
# COMPACT_ATOMS: atom_id res chain seq x y z
N MET A 1 27.58 8.38 -13.28
CA MET A 1 26.68 9.55 -13.27
C MET A 1 25.42 9.09 -12.59
N SER A 2 25.07 9.67 -11.43
CA SER A 2 23.85 9.30 -10.71
C SER A 2 22.78 10.30 -11.12
N ASP A 3 21.95 9.90 -12.07
CA ASP A 3 20.77 10.63 -12.50
C ASP A 3 19.71 10.57 -11.38
N GLU A 4 19.95 11.31 -10.32
CA GLU A 4 18.93 11.64 -9.32
C GLU A 4 17.89 12.51 -10.03
N VAL A 5 16.92 11.89 -10.69
CA VAL A 5 15.83 12.57 -11.40
C VAL A 5 15.19 13.57 -10.43
N THR A 6 15.33 14.87 -10.71
CA THR A 6 14.84 15.95 -9.84
C THR A 6 13.34 15.78 -9.59
N LYS A 7 12.98 15.30 -8.40
CA LYS A 7 11.59 15.12 -7.99
C LYS A 7 11.08 16.39 -7.32
N LYS A 8 9.83 16.77 -7.59
CA LYS A 8 9.13 17.85 -6.87
C LYS A 8 9.06 17.62 -5.35
N HIS A 9 9.01 16.35 -4.92
CA HIS A 9 9.02 15.94 -3.52
C HIS A 9 9.96 14.74 -3.32
N PRO A 10 10.56 14.55 -2.12
CA PRO A 10 11.39 13.40 -1.78
C PRO A 10 10.55 12.13 -1.54
N CYS A 11 9.69 11.80 -2.50
CA CYS A 11 8.80 10.65 -2.45
C CYS A 11 9.50 9.41 -3.05
N PRO A 12 9.58 8.28 -2.30
CA PRO A 12 10.19 7.05 -2.81
C PRO A 12 9.35 6.40 -3.92
N ASP A 13 8.04 6.60 -3.93
CA ASP A 13 7.12 5.98 -4.90
C ASP A 13 6.99 6.74 -6.21
N CYS A 14 7.41 8.00 -6.24
CA CYS A 14 7.40 8.78 -7.47
C CYS A 14 8.56 8.31 -8.35
N VAL A 15 8.32 7.29 -9.17
CA VAL A 15 9.32 6.70 -10.08
C VAL A 15 9.50 7.52 -11.37
N CYS A 16 8.49 8.30 -11.76
CA CYS A 16 8.53 9.20 -12.91
C CYS A 16 7.87 10.55 -12.53
N CYS A 17 8.65 11.48 -11.98
CA CYS A 17 8.10 12.78 -11.62
C CYS A 17 7.75 13.58 -12.88
N GLN A 18 6.46 13.78 -13.12
CA GLN A 18 5.93 14.58 -14.23
C GLN A 18 5.51 15.99 -13.79
N TRP A 19 5.97 16.43 -12.60
CA TRP A 19 5.61 17.75 -12.04
C TRP A 19 4.10 17.99 -11.95
N CYS A 20 3.34 16.95 -11.59
CA CYS A 20 1.90 17.01 -11.49
C CYS A 20 1.41 17.95 -10.37
N SER A 21 0.11 18.27 -10.40
CA SER A 21 -0.54 19.09 -9.38
C SER A 21 -0.48 18.44 -7.99
N ASP A 22 -0.62 19.26 -6.95
CA ASP A 22 -0.51 18.79 -5.56
C ASP A 22 -1.55 17.72 -5.22
N ASP A 23 -2.73 17.74 -5.82
CA ASP A 23 -3.75 16.71 -5.60
C ASP A 23 -3.35 15.35 -6.19
N ARG A 24 -2.65 15.34 -7.32
CA ARG A 24 -2.06 14.12 -7.88
C ARG A 24 -0.88 13.66 -7.03
N CYS A 25 -0.01 14.57 -6.59
CA CYS A 25 1.08 14.24 -5.66
C CYS A 25 0.55 13.66 -4.34
N ARG A 26 -0.54 14.20 -3.79
CA ARG A 26 -1.19 13.70 -2.56
C ARG A 26 -1.59 12.23 -2.67
N LEU A 27 -2.01 11.75 -3.85
CA LEU A 27 -2.30 10.32 -4.05
C LEU A 27 -1.03 9.47 -3.95
N CYS A 28 0.06 9.91 -4.57
CA CYS A 28 1.37 9.24 -4.49
C CYS A 28 1.95 9.29 -3.06
N LEU A 29 1.73 10.38 -2.32
CA LEU A 29 2.26 10.59 -0.97
C LEU A 29 1.42 9.92 0.14
N LYS A 30 0.10 9.78 -0.07
CA LYS A 30 -0.81 9.16 0.92
C LYS A 30 -0.91 7.64 0.79
N GLN A 31 -0.60 7.08 -0.37
CA GLN A 31 -0.41 5.64 -0.44
C GLN A 31 0.82 5.33 0.40
N ASN A 32 0.65 4.68 1.56
CA ASN A 32 1.76 4.19 2.35
C ASN A 32 2.72 3.46 1.42
N CYS A 33 3.84 4.11 1.12
CA CYS A 33 4.70 3.84 -0.03
C CYS A 33 5.44 2.50 0.01
N ARG A 34 5.07 1.64 0.95
CA ARG A 34 5.64 0.32 1.18
C ARG A 34 4.59 -0.58 1.82
N ARG A 35 3.39 -0.69 1.25
CA ARG A 35 2.62 -1.90 1.54
C ARG A 35 3.40 -3.06 0.95
N ARG A 36 4.17 -3.74 1.80
CA ARG A 36 4.82 -5.01 1.49
C ARG A 36 3.77 -5.86 0.80
N LYS A 37 4.06 -6.35 -0.41
CA LYS A 37 3.22 -7.37 -1.03
C LYS A 37 3.29 -8.57 -0.11
N LEU A 38 2.17 -8.87 0.54
CA LEU A 38 2.06 -10.01 1.42
C LEU A 38 2.21 -11.29 0.57
N SER A 39 2.92 -12.29 1.09
CA SER A 39 2.90 -13.64 0.54
C SER A 39 1.48 -14.21 0.57
N ILE A 40 1.22 -15.29 -0.16
CA ILE A 40 -0.09 -15.95 -0.14
C ILE A 40 -0.46 -16.37 1.30
N GLU A 41 0.49 -16.92 2.04
CA GLU A 41 0.29 -17.31 3.44
C GLU A 41 -0.07 -16.11 4.33
N GLU A 42 0.66 -14.99 4.19
CA GLU A 42 0.38 -13.75 4.93
C GLU A 42 -1.00 -13.17 4.57
N GLN A 43 -1.44 -13.31 3.32
CA GLN A 43 -2.76 -12.86 2.88
C GLN A 43 -3.88 -13.71 3.50
N ILE A 44 -3.70 -15.04 3.56
CA ILE A 44 -4.66 -15.95 4.19
C ILE A 44 -4.77 -15.63 5.69
N ALA A 45 -3.64 -15.52 6.39
CA ALA A 45 -3.63 -15.19 7.81
C ALA A 45 -4.31 -13.83 8.11
N LEU A 46 -4.06 -12.83 7.26
CA LEU A 46 -4.74 -11.54 7.38
C LEU A 46 -6.25 -11.67 7.17
N TYR A 47 -6.68 -12.42 6.15
CA TYR A 47 -8.09 -12.67 5.88
C TYR A 47 -8.78 -13.33 7.08
N ASP A 48 -8.21 -14.40 7.63
CA ASP A 48 -8.77 -15.12 8.77
C ASP A 48 -8.88 -14.23 10.02
N SER A 49 -7.87 -13.37 10.26
CA SER A 49 -7.88 -12.44 11.40
C SER A 49 -8.98 -11.37 11.29
N LEU A 50 -9.26 -10.91 10.07
CA LEU A 50 -10.29 -9.90 9.81
C LEU A 50 -11.69 -10.52 9.73
N ASN A 51 -11.77 -11.81 9.41
CA ASN A 51 -13.01 -12.54 9.20
C ASN A 51 -13.08 -13.75 10.17
N PRO A 52 -13.10 -13.51 11.49
CA PRO A 52 -13.21 -14.61 12.43
C PRO A 52 -14.50 -15.39 12.16
N VAL A 53 -14.37 -16.71 12.03
CA VAL A 53 -15.53 -17.61 11.92
C VAL A 53 -16.34 -17.41 13.19
N LYS A 54 -17.53 -16.82 13.05
CA LYS A 54 -18.44 -16.68 14.17
C LYS A 54 -18.80 -18.09 14.63
N PRO A 55 -18.81 -18.35 15.96
CA PRO A 55 -19.28 -19.65 16.45
C PRO A 55 -20.69 -19.87 15.93
N ASP A 56 -20.89 -21.03 15.30
CA ASP A 56 -22.20 -21.48 14.90
C ASP A 56 -22.99 -21.83 16.17
N VAL A 57 -23.73 -20.84 16.67
CA VAL A 57 -24.61 -20.96 17.84
C VAL A 57 -25.85 -21.80 17.57
N THR A 58 -25.98 -22.40 16.38
CA THR A 58 -27.13 -23.22 15.98
C THR A 58 -26.87 -24.72 16.00
N LYS A 59 -25.65 -25.16 16.31
CA LYS A 59 -25.34 -26.59 16.51
C LYS A 59 -25.60 -26.98 17.98
N PRO A 60 -26.42 -28.02 18.25
CA PRO A 60 -26.78 -28.44 19.62
C PRO A 60 -25.59 -28.97 20.42
#